data_AF-A0A061AC33-F1
#
_entry.id   AF-A0A061AC33-F1
#
_cell.length_a   1.000
_cell.length_b   1.000
_cell.length_c   1.000
_cell.angle_alpha   90.00
_cell.angle_beta   90.00
_cell.angle_gamma   90.00
#
_symmetry.space_group_name_H-M   'P 1'
#
loop_
_entity.id
_entity.type
_entity.pdbx_description
1 polymer ?
#
loop_
_entity_poly.entity_id
_entity_poly.type
_entity_poly.pdbx_seq_one_letter_code
_entity_poly.pdbx_strand_id
1 'polypeptide(L)'
;MKRFITLTVLLLTLLLVACTQPVKSNARAYVTSVVANTQDASFRVEVRDPDNELEHRTFVIKIESASHGLEEVIEIPKNGVRTINFENLNRETTYAVRVLGRKAGADLELYYKSDAVKTVKQGDVEKDPLMISTKEEFLNMDSKKHYKLTADLDFQDESFAPLFSSGAPFNGSFDGDNHTIKNINLVAESDVYKSYLSIFGYASKSTIKNIKFDNITIDNASKPYIGIHYVGIVVSKISNNEFLLDNIEITNSDVTIKHNLNQSATNRNLYIGLLGGSLQGTISNITIKDSSLNVIQNGVNGTYSGADAATTGTYIGGVVGLIEQDKGINISNIAFMDSEVNVEINQDKKSLGTGQIYIGSIFGSYRSDKNVSNLVSNGQIHVTHTKHQDTEDTKLDMLYVGGLVGSMTKASLQEAYFFGAVEATLSHPLNRVYTGLVAAQATKSGVRILGGGSILVQSSTGTQIVPTSEVYPYTWREKSSEVKVLSTSTITIDGQLADLSGFGVETPDTFLTSDFIKNLLAA
;
A
#
# COMPACT_ATOMS: atom_id res chain seq x y z
N MET A 1 -18.78 -48.49 105.15
CA MET A 1 -19.11 -48.86 103.75
C MET A 1 -19.60 -47.61 103.02
N LYS A 2 -18.91 -47.25 101.90
CA LYS A 2 -19.37 -46.54 100.68
C LYS A 2 -20.31 -45.32 100.87
N ARG A 3 -20.03 -44.16 100.26
CA ARG A 3 -20.17 -43.94 98.81
C ARG A 3 -19.33 -42.76 98.29
N PHE A 4 -18.79 -42.96 97.10
CA PHE A 4 -17.96 -42.05 96.30
C PHE A 4 -18.80 -41.40 95.17
N ILE A 5 -18.60 -40.09 95.02
CA ILE A 5 -18.30 -39.27 93.82
C ILE A 5 -18.76 -39.77 92.43
N THR A 6 -19.44 -38.90 91.67
CA THR A 6 -19.01 -38.52 90.30
C THR A 6 -19.71 -37.24 89.83
N LEU A 7 -18.91 -36.24 89.44
CA LEU A 7 -19.31 -34.96 88.85
C LEU A 7 -18.80 -34.97 87.40
N THR A 8 -19.69 -34.78 86.45
CA THR A 8 -19.41 -34.83 85.00
C THR A 8 -18.99 -33.43 84.51
N VAL A 9 -17.79 -33.31 83.92
CA VAL A 9 -17.31 -32.09 83.25
C VAL A 9 -17.45 -32.27 81.74
N LEU A 10 -18.20 -31.37 81.11
CA LEU A 10 -18.41 -31.28 79.66
C LEU A 10 -17.27 -30.41 79.07
N LEU A 11 -16.41 -31.01 78.25
CA LEU A 11 -15.31 -30.30 77.57
C LEU A 11 -15.80 -29.76 76.22
N LEU A 12 -15.94 -28.45 76.10
CA LEU A 12 -16.25 -27.73 74.87
C LEU A 12 -14.94 -27.31 74.19
N THR A 13 -14.56 -27.95 73.10
CA THR A 13 -13.40 -27.57 72.29
C THR A 13 -13.76 -26.38 71.38
N LEU A 14 -13.27 -25.19 71.72
CA LEU A 14 -13.24 -24.03 70.83
C LEU A 14 -12.14 -24.21 69.77
N LEU A 15 -12.52 -24.31 68.50
CA LEU A 15 -11.63 -24.07 67.36
C LEU A 15 -11.42 -22.56 67.23
N LEU A 16 -10.26 -22.08 67.66
CA LEU A 16 -9.79 -20.71 67.40
C LEU A 16 -9.43 -20.59 65.91
N VAL A 17 -10.36 -20.08 65.11
CA VAL A 17 -10.04 -19.51 63.80
C VAL A 17 -9.32 -18.19 64.08
N ALA A 18 -8.00 -18.17 63.94
CA ALA A 18 -7.22 -16.95 63.98
C ALA A 18 -7.53 -16.12 62.72
N CYS A 19 -8.42 -15.15 62.83
CA CYS A 19 -8.52 -14.07 61.84
C CYS A 19 -7.25 -13.20 61.94
N THR A 20 -6.24 -13.49 61.12
CA THR A 20 -5.09 -12.60 60.93
C THR A 20 -5.59 -11.27 60.37
N GLN A 21 -5.31 -10.16 61.07
CA GLN A 21 -5.65 -8.83 60.56
C GLN A 21 -4.90 -8.56 59.25
N PRO A 22 -5.53 -7.93 58.24
CA PRO A 22 -4.85 -7.59 57.00
C PRO A 22 -3.69 -6.64 57.28
N VAL A 23 -2.51 -6.96 56.77
CA VAL A 23 -1.29 -6.15 56.92
C VAL A 23 -1.51 -4.81 56.23
N LYS A 24 -1.69 -3.73 57.01
CA LYS A 24 -1.77 -2.37 56.45
C LYS A 24 -0.41 -1.96 55.89
N SER A 25 -0.39 -1.43 54.67
CA SER A 25 0.83 -0.95 54.01
C SER A 25 0.53 0.23 53.09
N ASN A 26 1.50 1.14 52.97
CA ASN A 26 1.48 2.23 52.00
C ASN A 26 2.22 1.90 50.69
N ALA A 27 2.87 0.73 50.61
CA ALA A 27 3.52 0.28 49.39
C ALA A 27 2.50 -0.14 48.32
N ARG A 28 2.72 0.24 47.06
CA ARG A 28 1.84 -0.05 45.92
C ARG A 28 2.66 -0.38 44.68
N ALA A 29 2.12 -1.27 43.85
CA ALA A 29 2.65 -1.52 42.52
C ALA A 29 1.72 -0.91 41.46
N TYR A 30 2.31 -0.50 40.34
CA TYR A 30 1.62 0.08 39.20
C TYR A 30 1.95 -0.73 37.96
N VAL A 31 0.91 -1.26 37.31
CA VAL A 31 1.01 -1.99 36.04
C VAL A 31 0.52 -1.06 34.93
N THR A 32 1.37 -0.83 33.93
CA THR A 32 1.12 0.09 32.82
C THR A 32 1.59 -0.51 31.50
N SER A 33 1.24 0.13 30.37
CA SER A 33 1.67 -0.29 29.03
C SER A 33 1.37 -1.76 28.74
N VAL A 34 0.19 -2.22 29.13
CA VAL A 34 -0.22 -3.61 28.89
C VAL A 34 -0.43 -3.82 27.39
N VAL A 35 0.32 -4.74 26.83
CA VAL A 35 0.17 -5.22 25.46
C VAL A 35 -0.08 -6.71 25.53
N ALA A 36 -1.21 -7.14 24.99
CA ALA A 36 -1.60 -8.55 24.94
C ALA A 36 -1.66 -8.99 23.47
N ASN A 37 -1.21 -10.21 23.23
CA ASN A 37 -1.24 -10.82 21.90
C ASN A 37 -2.00 -12.15 21.97
N THR A 38 -1.70 -13.10 21.09
CA THR A 38 -2.41 -14.39 21.06
C THR A 38 -2.05 -15.28 22.22
N GLN A 39 -0.76 -15.42 22.55
CA GLN A 39 -0.26 -16.34 23.57
C GLN A 39 0.81 -15.71 24.46
N ASP A 40 0.91 -14.39 24.44
CA ASP A 40 1.85 -13.67 25.27
C ASP A 40 1.30 -12.29 25.63
N ALA A 41 1.87 -11.73 26.68
CA ALA A 41 1.59 -10.39 27.12
C ALA A 41 2.84 -9.74 27.70
N SER A 42 2.94 -8.44 27.51
CA SER A 42 3.96 -7.62 28.15
C SER A 42 3.34 -6.44 28.88
N PHE A 43 3.93 -6.05 30.00
CA PHE A 43 3.53 -4.87 30.74
C PHE A 43 4.67 -4.33 31.59
N ARG A 44 4.59 -3.05 31.95
CA ARG A 44 5.57 -2.37 32.80
C ARG A 44 5.09 -2.36 34.24
N VAL A 45 5.99 -2.72 35.16
CA VAL A 45 5.74 -2.72 36.61
C VAL A 45 6.68 -1.72 37.30
N GLU A 46 6.08 -0.83 38.09
CA GLU A 46 6.75 0.08 39.02
C GLU A 46 6.28 -0.24 40.44
N VAL A 47 7.17 -0.28 41.44
CA VAL A 47 6.78 -0.44 42.85
C VAL A 47 7.23 0.76 43.67
N ARG A 48 6.26 1.44 44.29
CA ARG A 48 6.46 2.55 45.21
C ARG A 48 6.29 2.07 46.65
N ASP A 49 7.27 2.38 47.48
CA ASP A 49 7.30 2.03 48.89
C ASP A 49 7.80 3.24 49.69
N PRO A 50 6.91 4.21 49.98
CA PRO A 50 7.30 5.50 50.56
C PRO A 50 7.89 5.36 51.97
N ASP A 51 7.39 4.40 52.75
CA ASP A 51 7.80 4.19 54.15
C ASP A 51 8.88 3.11 54.30
N ASN A 52 9.40 2.57 53.18
CA ASN A 52 10.39 1.48 53.12
C ASN A 52 9.96 0.26 53.96
N GLU A 53 8.73 -0.19 53.78
CA GLU A 53 8.11 -1.24 54.59
C GLU A 53 8.38 -2.66 54.05
N LEU A 54 8.85 -2.78 52.82
CA LEU A 54 9.09 -4.07 52.16
C LEU A 54 10.46 -4.65 52.53
N GLU A 55 10.51 -5.96 52.75
CA GLU A 55 11.74 -6.65 53.16
C GLU A 55 12.83 -6.66 52.08
N HIS A 56 12.42 -6.85 50.83
CA HIS A 56 13.31 -6.92 49.68
C HIS A 56 12.66 -6.34 48.43
N ARG A 57 13.48 -6.01 47.43
CA ARG A 57 13.06 -5.47 46.13
C ARG A 57 12.81 -6.54 45.07
N THR A 58 12.71 -7.80 45.50
CA THR A 58 12.23 -8.91 44.69
C THR A 58 10.73 -9.06 44.83
N PHE A 59 10.03 -9.16 43.71
CA PHE A 59 8.58 -9.22 43.64
C PHE A 59 8.14 -10.45 42.87
N VAL A 60 7.05 -11.07 43.31
CA VAL A 60 6.39 -12.15 42.57
C VAL A 60 5.29 -11.53 41.72
N ILE A 61 5.40 -11.70 40.42
CA ILE A 61 4.42 -11.18 39.45
C ILE A 61 3.71 -12.39 38.89
N LYS A 62 2.39 -12.45 39.08
CA LYS A 62 1.57 -13.54 38.58
C LYS A 62 0.64 -13.05 37.48
N ILE A 63 0.47 -13.87 36.45
CA ILE A 63 -0.58 -13.74 35.45
C ILE A 63 -1.43 -15.01 35.50
N GLU A 64 -2.71 -14.88 35.81
CA GLU A 64 -3.55 -16.02 36.19
C GLU A 64 -4.95 -15.94 35.57
N SER A 65 -5.42 -17.06 35.04
CA SER A 65 -6.81 -17.30 34.64
C SER A 65 -7.38 -18.48 35.43
N ALA A 66 -8.63 -18.86 35.18
CA ALA A 66 -9.26 -19.98 35.87
C ALA A 66 -8.58 -21.34 35.61
N SER A 67 -7.88 -21.50 34.48
CA SER A 67 -7.31 -22.78 34.02
C SER A 67 -5.79 -22.74 33.78
N HIS A 68 -5.16 -21.57 33.84
CA HIS A 68 -3.75 -21.41 33.54
C HIS A 68 -3.17 -20.25 34.33
N GLY A 69 -1.97 -20.44 34.91
CA GLY A 69 -1.29 -19.40 35.65
C GLY A 69 0.22 -19.52 35.48
N LEU A 70 0.88 -18.38 35.35
CA LEU A 70 2.33 -18.27 35.29
C LEU A 70 2.78 -17.24 36.32
N GLU A 71 3.99 -17.42 36.83
CA GLU A 71 4.61 -16.45 37.73
C GLU A 71 6.08 -16.23 37.40
N GLU A 72 6.53 -15.01 37.61
CA GLU A 72 7.94 -14.63 37.54
C GLU A 72 8.36 -13.91 38.82
N VAL A 73 9.60 -14.15 39.23
CA VAL A 73 10.22 -13.52 40.38
C VAL A 73 11.26 -12.52 39.88
N ILE A 74 11.01 -11.23 40.05
CA ILE A 74 11.81 -10.17 39.44
C ILE A 74 12.24 -9.13 40.46
N GLU A 75 13.50 -8.73 40.38
CA GLU A 75 14.02 -7.58 41.13
C GLU A 75 13.64 -6.26 40.42
N ILE A 76 12.95 -5.38 41.15
CA ILE A 76 12.58 -4.04 40.67
C ILE A 76 13.30 -2.99 41.55
N PRO A 77 14.31 -2.28 41.01
CA PRO A 77 15.06 -1.27 41.75
C PRO A 77 14.17 -0.20 42.36
N LYS A 78 14.66 0.49 43.40
CA LYS A 78 13.98 1.67 43.96
C LYS A 78 13.89 2.75 42.88
N ASN A 79 12.69 3.29 42.66
CA ASN A 79 12.36 4.22 41.56
C ASN A 79 12.59 3.65 40.14
N GLY A 80 12.73 2.32 40.02
CA GLY A 80 12.89 1.63 38.75
C GLY A 80 11.55 1.13 38.18
N VAL A 81 11.52 0.94 36.86
CA VAL A 81 10.42 0.31 36.13
C VAL A 81 11.00 -0.89 35.37
N ARG A 82 10.32 -2.04 35.41
CA ARG A 82 10.70 -3.23 34.65
C ARG A 82 9.59 -3.62 33.68
N THR A 83 9.95 -3.97 32.45
CA THR A 83 9.04 -4.65 31.52
C THR A 83 9.08 -6.14 31.83
N ILE A 84 7.90 -6.73 31.95
CA ILE A 84 7.67 -8.14 32.24
C ILE A 84 7.02 -8.74 31.01
N ASN A 85 7.46 -9.94 30.63
CA ASN A 85 6.94 -10.65 29.47
C ASN A 85 6.49 -12.04 29.92
N PHE A 86 5.27 -12.42 29.57
CA PHE A 86 4.76 -13.76 29.77
C PHE A 86 4.46 -14.37 28.41
N GLU A 87 4.92 -15.59 28.18
CA GLU A 87 4.66 -16.40 26.98
C GLU A 87 3.83 -17.64 27.34
N ASN A 88 3.41 -18.42 26.35
CA ASN A 88 2.62 -19.66 26.52
C ASN A 88 1.26 -19.46 27.21
N LEU A 89 0.69 -18.26 27.13
CA LEU A 89 -0.68 -18.00 27.55
C LEU A 89 -1.67 -18.71 26.61
N ASN A 90 -2.83 -19.05 27.15
CA ASN A 90 -3.97 -19.53 26.36
C ASN A 90 -4.54 -18.38 25.54
N ARG A 91 -4.95 -18.69 24.30
CA ARG A 91 -5.66 -17.75 23.42
C ARG A 91 -7.02 -17.37 23.99
N GLU A 92 -7.53 -16.21 23.56
CA GLU A 92 -8.89 -15.72 23.90
C GLU A 92 -9.23 -15.72 25.39
N THR A 93 -8.22 -15.55 26.25
CA THR A 93 -8.35 -15.73 27.68
C THR A 93 -8.09 -14.40 28.38
N THR A 94 -8.96 -14.06 29.32
CA THR A 94 -8.75 -12.94 30.23
C THR A 94 -7.91 -13.41 31.41
N TYR A 95 -6.84 -12.68 31.69
CA TYR A 95 -5.93 -12.93 32.79
C TYR A 95 -5.97 -11.79 33.80
N ALA A 96 -5.98 -12.19 35.07
CA ALA A 96 -5.68 -11.31 36.18
C ALA A 96 -4.16 -11.12 36.29
N VAL A 97 -3.73 -9.93 36.70
CA VAL A 97 -2.34 -9.67 37.07
C VAL A 97 -2.27 -9.34 38.56
N ARG A 98 -1.36 -10.01 39.27
CA ARG A 98 -1.01 -9.76 40.67
C ARG A 98 0.45 -9.39 40.80
N VAL A 99 0.75 -8.45 41.67
CA VAL A 99 2.13 -8.16 42.11
C VAL A 99 2.19 -8.33 43.61
N LEU A 100 3.02 -9.24 44.07
CA LEU A 100 3.23 -9.55 45.48
C LEU A 100 4.62 -9.10 45.91
N GLY A 101 4.67 -8.36 47.02
CA GLY A 101 5.89 -8.10 47.78
C GLY A 101 5.89 -8.90 49.09
N ARG A 102 6.89 -8.70 49.94
CA ARG A 102 6.98 -9.34 51.26
C ARG A 102 7.08 -8.30 52.37
N LYS A 103 6.28 -8.47 53.43
CA LYS A 103 6.28 -7.62 54.62
C LYS A 103 6.02 -8.46 55.88
N ALA A 104 6.90 -8.34 56.87
CA ALA A 104 6.82 -9.04 58.16
C ALA A 104 6.63 -10.57 58.04
N GLY A 105 7.34 -11.20 57.11
CA GLY A 105 7.36 -12.63 56.85
C GLY A 105 6.24 -13.13 55.93
N ALA A 106 5.26 -12.28 55.61
CA ALA A 106 4.07 -12.62 54.82
C ALA A 106 4.04 -11.93 53.45
N ASP A 107 3.34 -12.55 52.49
CA ASP A 107 3.07 -11.96 51.19
C ASP A 107 2.11 -10.77 51.33
N LEU A 108 2.43 -9.70 50.63
CA LEU A 108 1.65 -8.47 50.57
C LEU A 108 1.24 -8.20 49.12
N GLU A 109 -0.06 -8.19 48.83
CA GLU A 109 -0.58 -7.83 47.51
C GLU A 109 -0.44 -6.32 47.29
N LEU A 110 0.42 -5.94 46.34
CA LEU A 110 0.74 -4.55 46.00
C LEU A 110 -0.10 -4.05 44.83
N TYR A 111 -0.60 -4.96 44.00
CA TYR A 111 -1.48 -4.71 42.87
C TYR A 111 -2.30 -5.96 42.56
N TYR A 112 -3.58 -5.75 42.22
CA TYR A 112 -4.43 -6.75 41.61
C TYR A 112 -5.38 -6.10 40.62
N LYS A 113 -5.49 -6.69 39.44
CA LYS A 113 -6.55 -6.39 38.48
C LYS A 113 -6.98 -7.68 37.80
N SER A 114 -8.27 -8.01 37.90
CA SER A 114 -8.85 -9.29 37.46
C SER A 114 -8.95 -9.46 35.95
N ASP A 115 -8.92 -8.35 35.20
CA ASP A 115 -9.06 -8.28 33.74
C ASP A 115 -7.92 -7.45 33.12
N ALA A 116 -6.72 -7.64 33.65
CA ALA A 116 -5.56 -6.84 33.28
C ALA A 116 -5.12 -7.09 31.83
N VAL A 117 -5.16 -8.35 31.39
CA VAL A 117 -4.69 -8.82 30.08
C VAL A 117 -5.81 -9.61 29.43
N LYS A 118 -6.03 -9.41 28.12
CA LYS A 118 -6.93 -10.24 27.33
C LYS A 118 -6.20 -10.69 26.07
N THR A 119 -5.88 -11.97 25.99
CA THR A 119 -5.29 -12.55 24.78
C THR A 119 -6.34 -12.65 23.68
N VAL A 120 -5.89 -12.73 22.43
CA VAL A 120 -6.74 -12.66 21.23
C VAL A 120 -6.67 -13.92 20.37
N LYS A 121 -7.48 -14.01 19.32
CA LYS A 121 -7.48 -15.14 18.38
C LYS A 121 -6.25 -15.08 17.49
N GLN A 122 -5.88 -16.24 16.94
CA GLN A 122 -4.97 -16.26 15.79
C GLN A 122 -5.48 -15.35 14.67
N GLY A 123 -4.55 -14.69 14.01
CA GLY A 123 -4.81 -13.70 12.98
C GLY A 123 -5.31 -12.35 13.49
N ASP A 124 -5.58 -12.14 14.78
CA ASP A 124 -5.91 -10.80 15.31
C ASP A 124 -4.67 -9.90 15.46
N VAL A 125 -3.47 -10.48 15.39
CA VAL A 125 -2.19 -9.76 15.43
C VAL A 125 -1.25 -10.31 14.37
N GLU A 126 -0.45 -9.44 13.75
CA GLU A 126 0.45 -9.81 12.64
C GLU A 126 1.45 -10.91 13.01
N LYS A 127 1.90 -10.96 14.25
CA LYS A 127 2.92 -11.92 14.68
C LYS A 127 2.44 -13.37 14.83
N ASP A 128 1.14 -13.60 14.82
CA ASP A 128 0.54 -14.93 14.84
C ASP A 128 -0.56 -15.00 13.78
N PRO A 129 -0.17 -14.97 12.49
CA PRO A 129 -1.08 -14.88 11.38
C PRO A 129 -1.82 -16.21 11.16
N LEU A 130 -2.89 -16.15 10.38
CA LEU A 130 -3.52 -17.33 9.80
C LEU A 130 -2.70 -17.80 8.58
N MET A 131 -2.38 -19.08 8.54
CA MET A 131 -1.60 -19.67 7.45
C MET A 131 -2.54 -20.04 6.29
N ILE A 132 -2.12 -19.72 5.07
CA ILE A 132 -2.86 -20.04 3.84
C ILE A 132 -2.01 -20.99 3.00
N SER A 133 -2.61 -22.11 2.61
CA SER A 133 -2.01 -23.12 1.74
C SER A 133 -2.92 -23.49 0.55
N THR A 134 -4.17 -23.02 0.57
CA THR A 134 -5.18 -23.34 -0.44
C THR A 134 -5.89 -22.08 -0.96
N LYS A 135 -6.48 -22.20 -2.15
CA LYS A 135 -7.32 -21.15 -2.74
C LYS A 135 -8.53 -20.83 -1.87
N GLU A 136 -9.15 -21.84 -1.28
CA GLU A 136 -10.35 -21.65 -0.45
C GLU A 136 -10.04 -20.81 0.79
N GLU A 137 -8.90 -21.04 1.45
CA GLU A 137 -8.45 -20.21 2.57
C GLU A 137 -8.19 -18.76 2.14
N PHE A 138 -7.59 -18.56 0.97
CA PHE A 138 -7.34 -17.24 0.39
C PHE A 138 -8.63 -16.48 0.05
N LEU A 139 -9.59 -17.14 -0.57
CA LEU A 139 -10.87 -16.54 -0.95
C LEU A 139 -11.77 -16.22 0.26
N ASN A 140 -11.53 -16.86 1.40
CA ASN A 140 -12.29 -16.66 2.64
C ASN A 140 -11.57 -15.76 3.67
N MET A 141 -10.61 -14.95 3.23
CA MET A 141 -9.94 -14.00 4.13
C MET A 141 -10.91 -12.97 4.73
N ASP A 142 -10.73 -12.68 6.02
CA ASP A 142 -11.41 -11.61 6.74
C ASP A 142 -10.58 -10.32 6.65
N SER A 143 -11.27 -9.20 6.43
CA SER A 143 -10.64 -7.93 6.14
C SER A 143 -9.77 -7.36 7.27
N LYS A 144 -9.91 -7.84 8.51
CA LYS A 144 -9.17 -7.33 9.68
C LYS A 144 -8.08 -8.27 10.17
N LYS A 145 -7.94 -9.44 9.54
CA LYS A 145 -7.05 -10.51 10.00
C LYS A 145 -5.71 -10.47 9.28
N HIS A 146 -4.72 -11.10 9.91
CA HIS A 146 -3.37 -11.20 9.41
C HIS A 146 -3.11 -12.58 8.82
N TYR A 147 -2.46 -12.62 7.66
CA TYR A 147 -2.30 -13.81 6.83
C TYR A 147 -0.87 -13.99 6.36
N LYS A 148 -0.46 -15.25 6.21
CA LYS A 148 0.82 -15.63 5.63
C LYS A 148 0.64 -16.84 4.69
N LEU A 149 1.16 -16.75 3.47
CA LEU A 149 1.20 -17.90 2.57
C LEU A 149 2.23 -18.92 3.04
N THR A 150 1.94 -20.19 2.77
CA THR A 150 2.83 -21.34 3.03
C THR A 150 3.05 -22.23 1.82
N ALA A 151 2.40 -21.89 0.70
CA ALA A 151 2.51 -22.54 -0.58
C ALA A 151 2.10 -21.55 -1.69
N ASP A 152 2.56 -21.83 -2.91
CA ASP A 152 2.04 -21.15 -4.10
C ASP A 152 0.57 -21.52 -4.31
N LEU A 153 -0.22 -20.57 -4.83
CA LEU A 153 -1.64 -20.75 -5.13
C LEU A 153 -1.87 -20.65 -6.64
N ASP A 154 -2.29 -21.76 -7.25
CA ASP A 154 -2.62 -21.84 -8.68
C ASP A 154 -4.14 -21.88 -8.87
N PHE A 155 -4.70 -20.81 -9.43
CA PHE A 155 -6.13 -20.65 -9.66
C PHE A 155 -6.65 -21.33 -10.92
N GLN A 156 -5.78 -21.89 -11.78
CA GLN A 156 -6.19 -22.63 -12.97
C GLN A 156 -7.15 -21.83 -13.86
N ASP A 157 -6.86 -20.53 -14.02
CA ASP A 157 -7.64 -19.54 -14.76
C ASP A 157 -9.04 -19.26 -14.19
N GLU A 158 -9.29 -19.63 -12.93
CA GLU A 158 -10.54 -19.30 -12.24
C GLU A 158 -10.67 -17.79 -11.99
N SER A 159 -11.90 -17.31 -12.10
CA SER A 159 -12.29 -15.94 -11.74
C SER A 159 -12.94 -15.91 -10.35
N PHE A 160 -12.75 -14.81 -9.64
CA PHE A 160 -13.48 -14.48 -8.42
C PHE A 160 -13.73 -12.97 -8.33
N ALA A 161 -14.66 -12.56 -7.46
CA ALA A 161 -14.90 -11.15 -7.18
C ALA A 161 -13.79 -10.58 -6.27
N PRO A 162 -13.45 -9.29 -6.36
CA PRO A 162 -12.48 -8.66 -5.46
C PRO A 162 -12.76 -8.99 -3.99
N LEU A 163 -11.71 -9.37 -3.25
CA LEU A 163 -11.87 -9.89 -1.88
C LEU A 163 -12.44 -8.84 -0.91
N PHE A 164 -12.15 -7.57 -1.15
CA PHE A 164 -12.54 -6.48 -0.25
C PHE A 164 -13.14 -5.31 -1.02
N SER A 165 -13.99 -4.54 -0.35
CA SER A 165 -14.74 -3.43 -0.94
C SER A 165 -14.58 -2.17 -0.10
N SER A 166 -15.01 -1.01 -0.62
CA SER A 166 -14.97 0.24 0.15
C SER A 166 -15.79 0.20 1.44
N GLY A 167 -16.79 -0.69 1.54
CA GLY A 167 -17.59 -0.89 2.77
C GLY A 167 -16.93 -1.83 3.79
N ALA A 168 -16.03 -2.69 3.33
CA ALA A 168 -15.26 -3.63 4.15
C ALA A 168 -13.82 -3.72 3.63
N PRO A 169 -13.03 -2.64 3.78
CA PRO A 169 -11.69 -2.58 3.18
C PRO A 169 -10.70 -3.48 3.92
N PHE A 170 -9.66 -3.94 3.23
CA PHE A 170 -8.58 -4.70 3.88
C PHE A 170 -7.78 -3.82 4.84
N ASN A 171 -7.80 -4.16 6.12
CA ASN A 171 -7.10 -3.53 7.25
C ASN A 171 -6.16 -4.51 7.99
N GLY A 172 -5.96 -5.71 7.43
CA GLY A 172 -5.08 -6.73 7.97
C GLY A 172 -3.64 -6.65 7.45
N SER A 173 -2.91 -7.75 7.53
CA SER A 173 -1.66 -7.93 6.77
C SER A 173 -1.72 -9.20 5.94
N PHE A 174 -1.05 -9.17 4.80
CA PHE A 174 -0.88 -10.31 3.91
C PHE A 174 0.61 -10.41 3.55
N ASP A 175 1.26 -11.46 4.05
CA ASP A 175 2.64 -11.78 3.73
C ASP A 175 2.66 -12.99 2.79
N GLY A 176 3.09 -12.79 1.55
CA GLY A 176 3.21 -13.89 0.60
C GLY A 176 4.39 -14.83 0.91
N ASP A 177 5.30 -14.47 1.82
CA ASP A 177 6.51 -15.27 2.12
C ASP A 177 7.34 -15.66 0.88
N ASN A 178 7.29 -14.82 -0.16
CA ASN A 178 7.85 -15.03 -1.51
C ASN A 178 7.20 -16.16 -2.33
N HIS A 179 6.00 -16.61 -1.94
CA HIS A 179 5.17 -17.48 -2.75
C HIS A 179 4.48 -16.74 -3.91
N THR A 180 3.99 -17.53 -4.86
CA THR A 180 3.33 -17.04 -6.06
C THR A 180 1.83 -17.31 -6.02
N ILE A 181 1.03 -16.29 -6.36
CA ILE A 181 -0.37 -16.46 -6.75
C ILE A 181 -0.44 -16.36 -8.26
N LYS A 182 -1.02 -17.37 -8.93
CA LYS A 182 -0.98 -17.44 -10.40
C LYS A 182 -2.25 -17.96 -11.06
N ASN A 183 -2.32 -17.71 -12.37
CA ASN A 183 -3.36 -18.21 -13.28
C ASN A 183 -4.75 -17.76 -12.82
N ILE A 184 -4.96 -16.45 -12.70
CA ILE A 184 -6.26 -15.87 -12.35
C ILE A 184 -6.79 -15.11 -13.55
N ASN A 185 -8.08 -15.29 -13.86
CA ASN A 185 -8.77 -14.48 -14.86
C ASN A 185 -9.88 -13.67 -14.19
N LEU A 186 -9.60 -12.44 -13.75
CA LEU A 186 -10.61 -11.56 -13.15
C LEU A 186 -11.48 -10.94 -14.24
N VAL A 187 -12.74 -11.36 -14.30
CA VAL A 187 -13.72 -10.72 -15.20
C VAL A 187 -14.48 -9.61 -14.48
N ALA A 188 -14.97 -8.65 -15.26
CA ALA A 188 -15.67 -7.48 -14.75
C ALA A 188 -16.88 -7.78 -13.86
N GLU A 189 -16.99 -6.96 -12.81
CA GLU A 189 -18.15 -6.86 -11.93
C GLU A 189 -19.47 -6.70 -12.70
N SER A 190 -20.56 -7.15 -12.08
CA SER A 190 -21.89 -7.00 -12.68
C SER A 190 -22.33 -5.53 -12.74
N ASP A 191 -21.85 -4.70 -11.80
CA ASP A 191 -22.12 -3.27 -11.73
C ASP A 191 -21.04 -2.46 -12.47
N VAL A 192 -21.35 -2.07 -13.70
CA VAL A 192 -20.48 -1.23 -14.55
C VAL A 192 -20.20 0.17 -13.99
N TYR A 193 -20.85 0.59 -12.89
CA TYR A 193 -20.66 1.89 -12.25
C TYR A 193 -19.80 1.86 -10.98
N LYS A 194 -19.48 0.68 -10.45
CA LYS A 194 -18.73 0.52 -9.20
C LYS A 194 -17.66 -0.55 -9.35
N SER A 195 -16.54 -0.23 -9.99
CA SER A 195 -15.48 -1.24 -10.12
C SER A 195 -14.18 -0.82 -9.45
N TYR A 196 -13.90 -1.52 -8.35
CA TYR A 196 -12.57 -1.74 -7.80
C TYR A 196 -12.13 -3.12 -8.30
N LEU A 197 -11.71 -3.24 -9.56
CA LEU A 197 -11.29 -4.53 -10.10
C LEU A 197 -9.81 -4.77 -9.81
N SER A 198 -9.57 -5.67 -8.87
CA SER A 198 -8.27 -6.19 -8.44
C SER A 198 -8.49 -7.36 -7.50
N ILE A 199 -7.42 -8.07 -7.13
CA ILE A 199 -7.49 -9.19 -6.17
C ILE A 199 -7.96 -8.67 -4.79
N PHE A 200 -7.31 -7.66 -4.23
CA PHE A 200 -7.69 -7.12 -2.92
C PHE A 200 -8.84 -6.11 -2.99
N GLY A 201 -9.22 -5.63 -4.18
CA GLY A 201 -10.25 -4.61 -4.37
C GLY A 201 -9.87 -3.28 -3.72
N TYR A 202 -10.24 -3.12 -2.45
CA TYR A 202 -10.06 -1.91 -1.68
C TYR A 202 -9.30 -2.16 -0.37
N ALA A 203 -8.21 -1.42 -0.16
CA ALA A 203 -7.39 -1.49 1.04
C ALA A 203 -7.41 -0.19 1.85
N SER A 204 -7.03 -0.27 3.11
CA SER A 204 -6.92 0.86 4.03
C SER A 204 -5.63 0.71 4.84
N LYS A 205 -5.67 0.76 6.17
CA LYS A 205 -4.51 0.61 7.05
C LYS A 205 -4.05 -0.85 7.09
N SER A 206 -3.42 -1.32 6.01
CA SER A 206 -2.98 -2.70 5.84
C SER A 206 -1.57 -2.83 5.27
N THR A 207 -1.02 -4.03 5.35
CA THR A 207 0.27 -4.39 4.75
C THR A 207 0.07 -5.52 3.75
N ILE A 208 0.60 -5.40 2.53
CA ILE A 208 0.68 -6.49 1.55
C ILE A 208 2.14 -6.58 1.12
N LYS A 209 2.79 -7.73 1.31
CA LYS A 209 4.23 -7.85 1.03
C LYS A 209 4.68 -9.23 0.59
N ASN A 210 5.87 -9.28 0.00
CA ASN A 210 6.62 -10.50 -0.33
C ASN A 210 5.80 -11.48 -1.18
N ILE A 211 5.20 -11.02 -2.26
CA ILE A 211 4.34 -11.86 -3.09
C ILE A 211 4.63 -11.65 -4.57
N LYS A 212 4.56 -12.75 -5.32
CA LYS A 212 4.58 -12.75 -6.77
C LYS A 212 3.17 -13.00 -7.32
N PHE A 213 2.81 -12.24 -8.34
CA PHE A 213 1.60 -12.45 -9.14
C PHE A 213 2.02 -12.81 -10.55
N ASP A 214 1.65 -14.00 -11.00
CA ASP A 214 2.08 -14.52 -12.31
C ASP A 214 0.87 -14.95 -13.15
N ASN A 215 0.84 -14.58 -14.43
CA ASN A 215 -0.27 -14.90 -15.31
C ASN A 215 -1.64 -14.48 -14.73
N ILE A 216 -1.76 -13.19 -14.40
CA ILE A 216 -3.01 -12.59 -13.99
C ILE A 216 -3.62 -11.84 -15.16
N THR A 217 -4.83 -12.22 -15.55
CA THR A 217 -5.61 -11.51 -16.56
C THR A 217 -6.73 -10.73 -15.90
N ILE A 218 -6.92 -9.48 -16.33
CA ILE A 218 -8.11 -8.69 -16.04
C ILE A 218 -8.72 -8.25 -17.36
N ASP A 219 -9.98 -8.59 -17.62
CA ASP A 219 -10.66 -8.17 -18.84
C ASP A 219 -12.12 -7.73 -18.56
N ASN A 220 -12.47 -6.53 -19.01
CA ASN A 220 -13.83 -6.01 -18.97
C ASN A 220 -14.49 -5.82 -20.36
N ALA A 221 -13.92 -6.35 -21.44
CA ALA A 221 -14.40 -6.14 -22.80
C ALA A 221 -15.88 -6.52 -22.97
N SER A 222 -16.33 -7.57 -22.28
CA SER A 222 -17.74 -8.01 -22.27
C SER A 222 -18.69 -7.03 -21.54
N LYS A 223 -18.16 -6.23 -20.61
CA LYS A 223 -18.90 -5.26 -19.80
C LYS A 223 -18.09 -3.99 -19.56
N PRO A 224 -17.99 -3.11 -20.57
CA PRO A 224 -17.20 -1.90 -20.45
C PRO A 224 -17.74 -0.98 -19.36
N TYR A 225 -16.82 -0.39 -18.63
CA TYR A 225 -17.09 0.43 -17.47
C TYR A 225 -17.74 1.78 -17.80
N ILE A 226 -18.48 2.36 -16.86
CA ILE A 226 -19.13 3.67 -16.99
C ILE A 226 -18.97 4.47 -15.70
N GLY A 227 -18.29 5.61 -15.71
CA GLY A 227 -18.18 6.51 -14.56
C GLY A 227 -16.77 6.57 -13.97
N ILE A 228 -16.62 6.35 -12.66
CA ILE A 228 -15.31 6.39 -12.00
C ILE A 228 -14.82 4.96 -11.74
N HIS A 229 -13.62 4.64 -12.23
CA HIS A 229 -13.09 3.29 -12.16
C HIS A 229 -11.66 3.25 -11.65
N TYR A 230 -11.37 2.24 -10.83
CA TYR A 230 -10.06 1.98 -10.26
C TYR A 230 -9.68 0.53 -10.58
N VAL A 231 -8.54 0.33 -11.24
CA VAL A 231 -8.12 -1.01 -11.68
C VAL A 231 -6.65 -1.24 -11.37
N GLY A 232 -6.35 -2.46 -10.93
CA GLY A 232 -5.02 -3.04 -10.95
C GLY A 232 -5.07 -4.52 -10.58
N ILE A 233 -3.95 -5.23 -10.62
CA ILE A 233 -3.88 -6.64 -10.24
C ILE A 233 -3.97 -6.78 -8.72
N VAL A 234 -3.17 -5.99 -7.99
CA VAL A 234 -3.05 -6.15 -6.55
C VAL A 234 -4.18 -5.41 -5.83
N VAL A 235 -4.27 -4.09 -6.02
CA VAL A 235 -5.23 -3.25 -5.29
C VAL A 235 -5.72 -2.09 -6.15
N SER A 236 -7.04 -1.89 -6.21
CA SER A 236 -7.63 -0.83 -7.03
C SER A 236 -7.50 0.54 -6.35
N LYS A 237 -7.84 0.61 -5.06
CA LYS A 237 -7.79 1.86 -4.29
C LYS A 237 -7.36 1.64 -2.84
N ILE A 238 -6.58 2.58 -2.33
CA ILE A 238 -6.19 2.66 -0.92
C ILE A 238 -6.78 3.92 -0.30
N SER A 239 -7.29 3.86 0.94
CA SER A 239 -7.87 5.03 1.64
C SER A 239 -7.11 5.52 2.86
N ASN A 240 -6.01 4.87 3.23
CA ASN A 240 -5.21 5.25 4.40
C ASN A 240 -3.71 5.25 4.06
N ASN A 241 -2.98 6.26 4.52
CA ASN A 241 -1.55 6.45 4.22
C ASN A 241 -0.64 5.62 5.16
N GLU A 242 -1.20 4.94 6.15
CA GLU A 242 -0.52 3.89 6.92
C GLU A 242 -0.43 2.55 6.16
N PHE A 243 -0.90 2.50 4.91
CA PHE A 243 -0.74 1.34 4.05
C PHE A 243 0.72 1.09 3.65
N LEU A 244 1.10 -0.18 3.57
CA LEU A 244 2.41 -0.65 3.11
C LEU A 244 2.22 -1.69 2.00
N LEU A 245 2.81 -1.43 0.84
CA LEU A 245 2.96 -2.39 -0.25
C LEU A 245 4.43 -2.53 -0.59
N ASP A 246 4.98 -3.72 -0.35
CA ASP A 246 6.42 -3.91 -0.41
C ASP A 246 6.82 -5.27 -1.01
N ASN A 247 7.88 -5.29 -1.80
CA ASN A 247 8.44 -6.52 -2.36
C ASN A 247 7.39 -7.32 -3.15
N ILE A 248 6.91 -6.70 -4.23
CA ILE A 248 5.88 -7.25 -5.11
C ILE A 248 6.47 -7.45 -6.50
N GLU A 249 6.25 -8.65 -7.06
CA GLU A 249 6.61 -8.99 -8.43
C GLU A 249 5.34 -9.30 -9.22
N ILE A 250 5.18 -8.72 -10.41
CA ILE A 250 4.10 -9.04 -11.34
C ILE A 250 4.72 -9.48 -12.67
N THR A 251 4.39 -10.69 -13.13
CA THR A 251 4.92 -11.27 -14.37
C THR A 251 3.82 -11.82 -15.27
N ASN A 252 4.07 -11.85 -16.58
CA ASN A 252 3.23 -12.52 -17.56
C ASN A 252 1.74 -12.12 -17.48
N SER A 253 1.44 -10.88 -17.09
CA SER A 253 0.09 -10.47 -16.70
C SER A 253 -0.48 -9.43 -17.65
N ASP A 254 -1.79 -9.49 -17.88
CA ASP A 254 -2.48 -8.67 -18.88
C ASP A 254 -3.70 -8.00 -18.27
N VAL A 255 -3.78 -6.67 -18.38
CA VAL A 255 -4.97 -5.90 -17.97
C VAL A 255 -5.56 -5.20 -19.18
N THR A 256 -6.77 -5.58 -19.58
CA THR A 256 -7.52 -4.99 -20.70
C THR A 256 -8.78 -4.31 -20.19
N ILE A 257 -8.81 -2.97 -20.27
CA ILE A 257 -9.91 -2.16 -19.77
C ILE A 257 -10.47 -1.23 -20.84
N LYS A 258 -11.75 -1.41 -21.12
CA LYS A 258 -12.61 -0.53 -21.91
C LYS A 258 -13.50 0.30 -20.99
N HIS A 259 -13.48 1.60 -21.17
CA HIS A 259 -14.18 2.56 -20.31
C HIS A 259 -15.03 3.55 -21.12
N ASN A 260 -16.16 3.94 -20.53
CA ASN A 260 -17.09 5.00 -20.92
C ASN A 260 -17.71 4.88 -22.33
N LEU A 261 -18.11 3.67 -22.74
CA LEU A 261 -18.76 3.45 -24.03
C LEU A 261 -20.07 4.26 -24.25
N ASN A 262 -20.73 4.68 -23.17
CA ASN A 262 -21.95 5.48 -23.22
C ASN A 262 -21.76 6.77 -22.41
N GLN A 263 -22.23 7.89 -22.97
CA GLN A 263 -22.01 9.25 -22.45
C GLN A 263 -22.72 9.50 -21.11
N SER A 264 -22.21 8.95 -20.01
CA SER A 264 -22.74 9.19 -18.67
C SER A 264 -22.67 10.67 -18.31
N ALA A 265 -23.71 11.19 -17.67
CA ALA A 265 -23.74 12.52 -17.06
C ALA A 265 -23.04 12.57 -15.68
N THR A 266 -22.19 11.60 -15.37
CA THR A 266 -21.42 11.54 -14.12
C THR A 266 -19.92 11.69 -14.40
N ASN A 267 -19.13 11.84 -13.33
CA ASN A 267 -17.68 11.90 -13.41
C ASN A 267 -17.10 10.64 -14.09
N ARG A 268 -16.14 10.83 -15.01
CA ARG A 268 -15.64 9.84 -15.98
C ARG A 268 -14.17 9.44 -15.79
N ASN A 269 -13.61 9.69 -14.60
CA ASN A 269 -12.20 9.42 -14.32
C ASN A 269 -11.87 7.92 -14.35
N LEU A 270 -10.72 7.61 -14.95
CA LEU A 270 -10.13 6.28 -14.91
C LEU A 270 -8.79 6.34 -14.20
N TYR A 271 -8.57 5.44 -13.25
CA TYR A 271 -7.30 5.27 -12.55
C TYR A 271 -6.85 3.83 -12.73
N ILE A 272 -5.75 3.62 -13.44
CA ILE A 272 -5.34 2.28 -13.83
C ILE A 272 -3.82 2.11 -13.86
N GLY A 273 -3.37 1.00 -13.30
CA GLY A 273 -2.05 0.42 -13.52
C GLY A 273 -1.99 -1.03 -13.08
N LEU A 274 -0.97 -1.78 -13.51
CA LEU A 274 -0.88 -3.21 -13.21
C LEU A 274 -0.75 -3.47 -11.70
N LEU A 275 -0.04 -2.62 -10.95
CA LEU A 275 0.00 -2.73 -9.48
C LEU A 275 -1.32 -2.22 -8.86
N GLY A 276 -1.78 -1.05 -9.30
CA GLY A 276 -2.97 -0.44 -8.74
C GLY A 276 -3.46 0.86 -9.38
N GLY A 277 -4.70 1.22 -9.08
CA GLY A 277 -5.37 2.37 -9.68
C GLY A 277 -5.04 3.69 -9.00
N SER A 278 -5.46 3.86 -7.73
CA SER A 278 -5.27 5.08 -6.94
C SER A 278 -4.70 4.76 -5.57
N LEU A 279 -3.42 5.06 -5.38
CA LEU A 279 -2.65 4.59 -4.23
C LEU A 279 -2.19 5.72 -3.30
N GLN A 280 -1.98 5.33 -2.05
CA GLN A 280 -1.42 6.15 -0.98
C GLN A 280 -0.60 5.28 -0.01
N GLY A 281 0.23 5.89 0.82
CA GLY A 281 1.09 5.21 1.79
C GLY A 281 2.50 4.93 1.29
N THR A 282 3.10 3.84 1.76
CA THR A 282 4.45 3.39 1.39
C THR A 282 4.35 2.32 0.32
N ILE A 283 5.07 2.50 -0.78
CA ILE A 283 5.07 1.61 -1.94
C ILE A 283 6.51 1.41 -2.36
N SER A 284 7.06 0.22 -2.16
CA SER A 284 8.47 -0.03 -2.43
C SER A 284 8.76 -1.41 -3.01
N ASN A 285 9.90 -1.52 -3.68
CA ASN A 285 10.43 -2.77 -4.19
C ASN A 285 9.41 -3.48 -5.09
N ILE A 286 8.98 -2.77 -6.13
CA ILE A 286 7.99 -3.24 -7.10
C ILE A 286 8.70 -3.55 -8.40
N THR A 287 8.51 -4.76 -8.92
CA THR A 287 8.97 -5.14 -10.26
C THR A 287 7.79 -5.66 -11.07
N ILE A 288 7.58 -5.09 -12.25
CA ILE A 288 6.62 -5.60 -13.23
C ILE A 288 7.40 -5.97 -14.48
N LYS A 289 7.22 -7.20 -14.96
CA LYS A 289 7.93 -7.73 -16.13
C LYS A 289 7.00 -8.49 -17.08
N ASP A 290 7.31 -8.51 -18.37
CA ASP A 290 6.67 -9.37 -19.37
C ASP A 290 5.13 -9.24 -19.34
N SER A 291 4.62 -8.02 -19.17
CA SER A 291 3.21 -7.75 -18.88
C SER A 291 2.64 -6.65 -19.78
N SER A 292 1.33 -6.64 -19.99
CA SER A 292 0.68 -5.63 -20.82
C SER A 292 -0.48 -4.92 -20.10
N LEU A 293 -0.58 -3.62 -20.34
CA LEU A 293 -1.71 -2.79 -19.95
C LEU A 293 -2.39 -2.21 -21.18
N ASN A 294 -3.59 -2.69 -21.50
CA ASN A 294 -4.38 -2.30 -22.66
C ASN A 294 -5.60 -1.48 -22.22
N VAL A 295 -5.69 -0.21 -22.64
CA VAL A 295 -6.73 0.73 -22.20
C VAL A 295 -7.46 1.32 -23.40
N ILE A 296 -8.78 1.19 -23.44
CA ILE A 296 -9.65 1.88 -24.40
C ILE A 296 -10.53 2.86 -23.62
N GLN A 297 -10.20 4.15 -23.68
CA GLN A 297 -10.97 5.22 -23.05
C GLN A 297 -11.86 5.91 -24.09
N ASN A 298 -13.17 5.76 -23.97
CA ASN A 298 -14.14 6.45 -24.81
C ASN A 298 -14.67 7.69 -24.06
N GLY A 299 -14.34 8.89 -24.51
CA GLY A 299 -14.72 10.12 -23.85
C GLY A 299 -14.02 10.36 -22.50
N VAL A 300 -13.36 11.51 -22.38
CA VAL A 300 -12.57 11.89 -21.19
C VAL A 300 -13.32 12.89 -20.29
N ASN A 301 -14.55 13.28 -20.69
CA ASN A 301 -15.34 14.36 -20.06
C ASN A 301 -16.64 13.84 -19.42
N GLY A 302 -17.12 14.47 -18.33
CA GLY A 302 -18.40 14.18 -17.69
C GLY A 302 -19.08 15.41 -17.06
N THR A 303 -20.23 15.22 -16.41
CA THR A 303 -20.95 16.30 -15.68
C THR A 303 -20.76 16.07 -14.16
N TYR A 304 -20.52 17.14 -13.37
CA TYR A 304 -20.37 17.05 -11.92
C TYR A 304 -21.42 17.92 -11.23
N SER A 305 -22.22 17.34 -10.32
CA SER A 305 -23.26 18.06 -9.57
C SER A 305 -24.29 18.82 -10.42
N GLY A 306 -24.66 18.28 -11.58
CA GLY A 306 -25.65 18.90 -12.49
C GLY A 306 -25.13 20.12 -13.26
N ALA A 307 -23.86 20.47 -13.08
CA ALA A 307 -23.14 21.46 -13.87
C ALA A 307 -22.05 20.79 -14.70
N ASP A 308 -21.90 21.26 -15.92
CA ASP A 308 -20.92 20.77 -16.86
C ASP A 308 -19.50 21.15 -16.40
N ALA A 309 -18.63 20.16 -16.17
CA ALA A 309 -17.30 20.38 -15.62
C ALA A 309 -16.26 19.52 -16.34
N ALA A 310 -15.05 20.05 -16.55
CA ALA A 310 -13.93 19.20 -16.93
C ALA A 310 -13.70 18.18 -15.79
N THR A 311 -13.96 16.90 -16.05
CA THR A 311 -13.68 15.84 -15.09
C THR A 311 -12.18 15.69 -14.93
N THR A 312 -11.74 15.37 -13.72
CA THR A 312 -10.33 15.28 -13.34
C THR A 312 -9.67 14.04 -13.95
N GLY A 313 -9.48 14.01 -15.27
CA GLY A 313 -8.52 13.22 -16.03
C GLY A 313 -8.61 11.68 -16.07
N THR A 314 -7.99 11.10 -17.09
CA THR A 314 -7.65 9.68 -17.22
C THR A 314 -6.18 9.48 -16.81
N TYR A 315 -5.92 8.59 -15.87
CA TYR A 315 -4.60 8.33 -15.30
C TYR A 315 -4.18 6.88 -15.55
N ILE A 316 -3.21 6.70 -16.44
CA ILE A 316 -2.73 5.41 -16.89
C ILE A 316 -1.24 5.33 -16.56
N GLY A 317 -0.88 4.50 -15.59
CA GLY A 317 0.51 4.16 -15.32
C GLY A 317 0.71 2.68 -15.54
N GLY A 318 1.78 2.25 -16.21
CA GLY A 318 2.07 0.82 -16.32
C GLY A 318 2.12 0.13 -14.96
N VAL A 319 2.64 0.82 -13.93
CA VAL A 319 2.61 0.36 -12.53
C VAL A 319 1.40 0.92 -11.78
N VAL A 320 1.25 2.25 -11.67
CA VAL A 320 0.20 2.90 -10.89
C VAL A 320 -0.47 4.04 -11.65
N GLY A 321 -1.80 4.06 -11.69
CA GLY A 321 -2.55 5.15 -12.31
C GLY A 321 -2.28 6.50 -11.64
N LEU A 322 -2.60 6.61 -10.35
CA LEU A 322 -2.47 7.83 -9.56
C LEU A 322 -1.85 7.56 -8.19
N ILE A 323 -0.86 8.36 -7.81
CA ILE A 323 -0.53 8.58 -6.39
C ILE A 323 -1.32 9.79 -5.89
N GLU A 324 -2.14 9.56 -4.87
CA GLU A 324 -3.06 10.58 -4.35
C GLU A 324 -2.32 11.79 -3.75
N GLN A 325 -3.00 12.93 -3.77
CA GLN A 325 -2.42 14.20 -3.41
C GLN A 325 -1.96 14.24 -1.94
N ASP A 326 -0.67 14.49 -1.74
CA ASP A 326 -0.01 14.53 -0.42
C ASP A 326 -0.14 13.23 0.40
N LYS A 327 -0.37 12.09 -0.27
CA LYS A 327 -0.63 10.81 0.39
C LYS A 327 0.42 9.72 0.15
N GLY A 328 1.25 9.83 -0.88
CA GLY A 328 2.43 8.96 -1.04
C GLY A 328 3.51 9.36 -0.04
N ILE A 329 4.09 8.42 0.72
CA ILE A 329 5.06 8.72 1.79
C ILE A 329 6.47 8.33 1.35
N ASN A 330 6.77 7.04 1.32
CA ASN A 330 8.08 6.48 0.97
C ASN A 330 7.90 5.64 -0.30
N ILE A 331 7.90 6.30 -1.46
CA ILE A 331 7.73 5.61 -2.75
C ILE A 331 9.09 5.48 -3.41
N SER A 332 9.53 4.24 -3.63
CA SER A 332 10.87 3.98 -4.17
C SER A 332 11.04 2.59 -4.77
N ASN A 333 12.08 2.40 -5.58
CA ASN A 333 12.49 1.09 -6.12
C ASN A 333 11.36 0.46 -6.93
N ILE A 334 11.02 1.10 -8.05
CA ILE A 334 9.96 0.64 -8.94
C ILE A 334 10.53 0.43 -10.33
N ALA A 335 10.31 -0.77 -10.86
CA ALA A 335 10.76 -1.20 -12.17
C ALA A 335 9.58 -1.65 -13.04
N PHE A 336 9.56 -1.20 -14.29
CA PHE A 336 8.63 -1.64 -15.32
C PHE A 336 9.42 -2.09 -16.54
N MET A 337 9.59 -3.40 -16.68
CA MET A 337 10.58 -4.00 -17.57
C MET A 337 9.89 -4.88 -18.62
N ASP A 338 10.36 -4.86 -19.86
CA ASP A 338 9.92 -5.74 -20.94
C ASP A 338 8.38 -5.82 -21.04
N SER A 339 7.73 -4.69 -20.83
CA SER A 339 6.28 -4.58 -20.64
C SER A 339 5.72 -3.41 -21.46
N GLU A 340 4.42 -3.44 -21.71
CA GLU A 340 3.78 -2.51 -22.63
C GLU A 340 2.58 -1.78 -22.01
N VAL A 341 2.39 -0.51 -22.39
CA VAL A 341 1.23 0.31 -22.07
C VAL A 341 0.59 0.76 -23.39
N ASN A 342 -0.51 0.12 -23.75
CA ASN A 342 -1.27 0.35 -24.98
C ASN A 342 -2.54 1.14 -24.68
N VAL A 343 -2.68 2.33 -25.25
CA VAL A 343 -3.77 3.26 -24.95
C VAL A 343 -4.47 3.72 -26.21
N GLU A 344 -5.77 3.47 -26.31
CA GLU A 344 -6.67 4.02 -27.31
C GLU A 344 -7.61 5.04 -26.66
N ILE A 345 -7.54 6.29 -27.12
CA ILE A 345 -8.43 7.36 -26.72
C ILE A 345 -9.36 7.71 -27.87
N ASN A 346 -10.65 7.49 -27.67
CA ASN A 346 -11.70 7.93 -28.59
C ASN A 346 -12.38 9.15 -28.00
N GLN A 347 -12.04 10.34 -28.51
CA GLN A 347 -12.59 11.59 -27.99
C GLN A 347 -14.11 11.65 -28.21
N ASP A 348 -14.84 12.29 -27.30
CA ASP A 348 -16.29 12.46 -27.39
C ASP A 348 -16.66 13.78 -28.10
N LYS A 349 -17.81 13.78 -28.80
CA LYS A 349 -18.44 14.95 -29.42
C LYS A 349 -18.76 16.05 -28.41
N LYS A 350 -19.29 15.65 -27.24
CA LYS A 350 -19.96 16.55 -26.28
C LYS A 350 -18.99 16.97 -25.17
N SER A 351 -18.02 17.78 -25.54
CA SER A 351 -16.94 18.20 -24.64
C SER A 351 -17.23 19.59 -24.05
N LEU A 352 -17.57 19.64 -22.76
CA LEU A 352 -17.82 20.89 -22.03
C LEU A 352 -16.54 21.51 -21.44
N GLY A 353 -15.38 20.88 -21.67
CA GLY A 353 -14.05 21.32 -21.26
C GLY A 353 -12.95 20.45 -21.86
N THR A 354 -11.69 20.79 -21.66
CA THR A 354 -10.59 19.98 -22.21
C THR A 354 -10.36 18.70 -21.40
N GLY A 355 -10.45 17.53 -22.05
CA GLY A 355 -10.07 16.25 -21.45
C GLY A 355 -8.59 16.23 -21.09
N GLN A 356 -8.21 15.59 -19.99
CA GLN A 356 -6.82 15.48 -19.55
C GLN A 356 -6.42 14.02 -19.46
N ILE A 357 -5.36 13.64 -20.17
CA ILE A 357 -4.91 12.25 -20.24
C ILE A 357 -3.46 12.21 -19.78
N TYR A 358 -3.17 11.40 -18.76
CA TYR A 358 -1.86 11.26 -18.15
C TYR A 358 -1.38 9.83 -18.29
N ILE A 359 -0.26 9.64 -18.99
CA ILE A 359 0.29 8.33 -19.34
C ILE A 359 1.77 8.28 -18.97
N GLY A 360 2.18 7.20 -18.30
CA GLY A 360 3.59 6.86 -18.12
C GLY A 360 3.78 5.36 -17.87
N SER A 361 4.99 4.85 -18.07
CA SER A 361 5.25 3.42 -17.80
C SER A 361 5.19 3.08 -16.31
N ILE A 362 5.44 4.04 -15.42
CA ILE A 362 5.32 3.85 -13.97
C ILE A 362 4.08 4.55 -13.44
N PHE A 363 4.01 5.87 -13.59
CA PHE A 363 2.92 6.68 -13.04
C PHE A 363 2.13 7.38 -14.14
N GLY A 364 0.80 7.26 -14.10
CA GLY A 364 -0.05 8.20 -14.83
C GLY A 364 0.13 9.61 -14.25
N SER A 365 -0.15 9.77 -12.96
CA SER A 365 0.16 11.01 -12.23
C SER A 365 0.67 10.76 -10.82
N TYR A 366 1.65 11.55 -10.41
CA TYR A 366 2.18 11.60 -9.06
C TYR A 366 1.85 12.95 -8.41
N ARG A 367 0.95 12.95 -7.42
CA ARG A 367 0.46 14.19 -6.77
C ARG A 367 0.91 14.35 -5.32
N SER A 368 1.73 13.45 -4.79
CA SER A 368 2.27 13.62 -3.44
C SER A 368 3.31 14.75 -3.39
N ASP A 369 3.40 15.44 -2.25
CA ASP A 369 4.49 16.38 -1.94
C ASP A 369 5.77 15.68 -1.46
N LYS A 370 5.72 14.36 -1.27
CA LYS A 370 6.89 13.55 -0.88
C LYS A 370 7.65 13.11 -2.11
N ASN A 371 8.97 13.22 -2.04
CA ASN A 371 9.87 12.80 -3.12
C ASN A 371 9.73 11.32 -3.42
N VAL A 372 10.05 10.96 -4.67
CA VAL A 372 10.07 9.59 -5.16
C VAL A 372 11.44 9.30 -5.74
N SER A 373 11.90 8.05 -5.59
CA SER A 373 13.27 7.67 -5.99
C SER A 373 13.36 6.30 -6.65
N ASN A 374 14.46 6.06 -7.38
CA ASN A 374 14.83 4.76 -7.93
C ASN A 374 13.74 4.19 -8.85
N LEU A 375 13.47 4.93 -9.92
CA LEU A 375 12.48 4.56 -10.94
C LEU A 375 13.19 4.14 -12.22
N VAL A 376 12.88 2.94 -12.74
CA VAL A 376 13.49 2.44 -13.98
C VAL A 376 12.46 1.78 -14.89
N SER A 377 12.58 2.03 -16.20
CA SER A 377 11.72 1.38 -17.18
C SER A 377 12.33 1.35 -18.57
N ASN A 378 12.19 0.20 -19.25
CA ASN A 378 12.37 0.06 -20.70
C ASN A 378 11.03 -0.18 -21.44
N GLY A 379 9.92 0.07 -20.74
CA GLY A 379 8.60 -0.24 -21.27
C GLY A 379 8.25 0.51 -22.55
N GLN A 380 7.43 -0.13 -23.38
CA GLN A 380 6.90 0.46 -24.60
C GLN A 380 5.55 1.12 -24.29
N ILE A 381 5.35 2.36 -24.75
CA ILE A 381 4.10 3.09 -24.58
C ILE A 381 3.54 3.39 -25.97
N HIS A 382 2.39 2.81 -26.31
CA HIS A 382 1.69 3.08 -27.56
C HIS A 382 0.40 3.83 -27.28
N VAL A 383 0.21 4.98 -27.92
CA VAL A 383 -0.96 5.84 -27.75
C VAL A 383 -1.61 6.10 -29.11
N THR A 384 -2.89 5.79 -29.24
CA THR A 384 -3.72 6.20 -30.37
C THR A 384 -4.79 7.17 -29.88
N HIS A 385 -4.91 8.33 -30.53
CA HIS A 385 -5.97 9.29 -30.23
C HIS A 385 -6.80 9.64 -31.47
N THR A 386 -8.10 9.43 -31.36
CA THR A 386 -9.07 9.74 -32.41
C THR A 386 -9.96 10.90 -31.99
N LYS A 387 -9.90 12.02 -32.73
CA LYS A 387 -10.81 13.17 -32.61
C LYS A 387 -12.17 12.77 -33.18
N HIS A 388 -13.24 13.07 -32.45
CA HIS A 388 -14.59 12.95 -32.99
C HIS A 388 -14.87 14.10 -33.98
N GLN A 389 -15.51 13.79 -35.12
CA GLN A 389 -15.72 14.75 -36.23
C GLN A 389 -16.36 16.08 -35.81
N ASP A 390 -17.26 16.01 -34.83
CA ASP A 390 -18.03 17.16 -34.33
C ASP A 390 -17.39 17.87 -33.12
N THR A 391 -16.19 17.49 -32.69
CA THR A 391 -15.51 18.14 -31.55
C THR A 391 -14.90 19.48 -31.98
N GLU A 392 -15.32 20.55 -31.30
CA GLU A 392 -14.79 21.90 -31.52
C GLU A 392 -13.31 22.03 -31.12
N ASP A 393 -12.56 22.90 -31.80
CA ASP A 393 -11.11 23.05 -31.57
C ASP A 393 -10.77 23.54 -30.16
N THR A 394 -11.63 24.35 -29.53
CA THR A 394 -11.45 24.81 -28.14
C THR A 394 -11.62 23.70 -27.09
N LYS A 395 -12.05 22.52 -27.54
CA LYS A 395 -12.46 21.39 -26.71
C LYS A 395 -11.61 20.15 -26.94
N LEU A 396 -10.55 20.27 -27.73
CA LEU A 396 -9.54 19.24 -27.95
C LEU A 396 -8.87 18.84 -26.64
N ASP A 397 -8.49 17.57 -26.51
CA ASP A 397 -7.89 17.04 -25.29
C ASP A 397 -6.47 17.58 -25.05
N MET A 398 -6.00 17.49 -23.81
CA MET A 398 -4.62 17.66 -23.41
C MET A 398 -4.01 16.30 -23.09
N LEU A 399 -2.91 15.98 -23.76
CA LEU A 399 -2.21 14.72 -23.61
C LEU A 399 -0.87 14.95 -22.90
N TYR A 400 -0.61 14.18 -21.85
CA TYR A 400 0.64 14.16 -21.09
C TYR A 400 1.21 12.74 -21.13
N VAL A 401 2.30 12.52 -21.87
CA VAL A 401 2.92 11.19 -22.02
C VAL A 401 4.41 11.27 -21.70
N GLY A 402 4.79 10.80 -20.52
CA GLY A 402 6.19 10.72 -20.11
C GLY A 402 6.68 9.27 -20.12
N GLY A 403 7.96 9.05 -20.40
CA GLY A 403 8.52 7.70 -20.37
C GLY A 403 8.28 7.00 -19.03
N LEU A 404 8.52 7.66 -17.90
CA LEU A 404 8.19 7.14 -16.55
C LEU A 404 6.87 7.70 -16.02
N VAL A 405 6.66 9.02 -16.15
CA VAL A 405 5.58 9.73 -15.45
C VAL A 405 4.83 10.67 -16.38
N GLY A 406 3.51 10.52 -16.48
CA GLY A 406 2.67 11.45 -17.23
C GLY A 406 2.70 12.86 -16.63
N SER A 407 2.42 13.00 -15.33
CA SER A 407 2.48 14.29 -14.64
C SER A 407 2.91 14.18 -13.18
N MET A 408 3.89 14.98 -12.78
CA MET A 408 4.37 15.13 -11.41
C MET A 408 4.35 16.59 -10.99
N THR A 409 3.57 16.95 -9.96
CA THR A 409 3.26 18.37 -9.68
C THR A 409 3.67 18.89 -8.30
N LYS A 410 4.26 18.05 -7.42
CA LYS A 410 4.62 18.49 -6.05
C LYS A 410 5.90 17.90 -5.48
N ALA A 411 6.50 16.91 -6.14
CA ALA A 411 7.64 16.15 -5.64
C ALA A 411 8.86 16.25 -6.54
N SER A 412 10.04 16.09 -5.93
CA SER A 412 11.29 15.90 -6.68
C SER A 412 11.47 14.43 -7.03
N LEU A 413 11.96 14.15 -8.24
CA LEU A 413 12.32 12.82 -8.71
C LEU A 413 13.83 12.59 -8.54
N GLN A 414 14.22 11.44 -7.99
CA GLN A 414 15.63 11.11 -7.74
C GLN A 414 15.98 9.75 -8.33
N GLU A 415 17.15 9.62 -8.96
CA GLU A 415 17.64 8.33 -9.51
C GLU A 415 16.59 7.69 -10.44
N ALA A 416 16.40 8.30 -11.61
CA ALA A 416 15.36 7.90 -12.55
C ALA A 416 15.93 7.62 -13.94
N TYR A 417 15.53 6.50 -14.54
CA TYR A 417 16.05 6.07 -15.83
C TYR A 417 14.96 5.49 -16.73
N PHE A 418 14.72 6.14 -17.87
CA PHE A 418 13.86 5.61 -18.92
C PHE A 418 14.67 5.25 -20.16
N PHE A 419 14.50 4.06 -20.70
CA PHE A 419 15.18 3.60 -21.91
C PHE A 419 14.29 2.75 -22.83
N GLY A 420 12.97 2.95 -22.73
CA GLY A 420 11.99 2.36 -23.64
C GLY A 420 11.65 3.26 -24.83
N ALA A 421 10.48 3.04 -25.42
CA ALA A 421 9.95 3.90 -26.47
C ALA A 421 8.54 4.39 -26.14
N VAL A 422 8.23 5.59 -26.62
CA VAL A 422 6.89 6.18 -26.61
C VAL A 422 6.49 6.48 -28.04
N GLU A 423 5.38 5.93 -28.48
CA GLU A 423 4.81 6.14 -29.80
C GLU A 423 3.37 6.65 -29.66
N ALA A 424 3.09 7.84 -30.20
CA ALA A 424 1.78 8.45 -30.16
C ALA A 424 1.29 8.79 -31.57
N THR A 425 0.23 8.13 -32.03
CA THR A 425 -0.46 8.43 -33.28
C THR A 425 -1.74 9.19 -33.00
N LEU A 426 -1.82 10.41 -33.48
CA LEU A 426 -2.92 11.33 -33.23
C LEU A 426 -3.63 11.60 -34.56
N SER A 427 -4.94 11.46 -34.62
CA SER A 427 -5.70 11.73 -35.85
C SER A 427 -5.61 13.21 -36.30
N HIS A 428 -5.43 14.12 -35.34
CA HIS A 428 -5.42 15.58 -35.51
C HIS A 428 -4.54 16.25 -34.45
N PRO A 429 -4.20 17.55 -34.60
CA PRO A 429 -3.59 18.32 -33.52
C PRO A 429 -4.50 18.35 -32.29
N LEU A 430 -3.92 18.17 -31.11
CA LEU A 430 -4.64 18.29 -29.84
C LEU A 430 -4.54 19.71 -29.29
N ASN A 431 -5.27 20.02 -28.21
CA ASN A 431 -5.15 21.34 -27.57
C ASN A 431 -3.71 21.56 -27.09
N ARG A 432 -3.15 20.54 -26.43
CA ARG A 432 -1.72 20.48 -26.09
C ARG A 432 -1.24 19.04 -26.04
N VAL A 433 0.00 18.84 -26.47
CA VAL A 433 0.74 17.59 -26.30
C VAL A 433 2.00 17.91 -25.49
N TYR A 434 2.05 17.35 -24.29
CA TYR A 434 3.22 17.34 -23.42
C TYR A 434 3.85 15.97 -23.48
N THR A 435 5.12 15.93 -23.83
CA THR A 435 5.90 14.68 -23.82
C THR A 435 7.19 14.89 -23.07
N GLY A 436 7.77 13.81 -22.58
CA GLY A 436 9.16 13.87 -22.15
C GLY A 436 9.76 12.50 -21.87
N LEU A 437 11.08 12.39 -22.06
CA LEU A 437 11.75 11.08 -21.96
C LEU A 437 11.57 10.49 -20.55
N VAL A 438 11.51 11.32 -19.51
CA VAL A 438 11.27 10.84 -18.14
C VAL A 438 9.90 11.28 -17.64
N ALA A 439 9.58 12.57 -17.74
CA ALA A 439 8.28 13.09 -17.33
C ALA A 439 7.72 14.04 -18.39
N ALA A 440 6.41 13.97 -18.66
CA ALA A 440 5.75 14.95 -19.54
C ALA A 440 5.43 16.27 -18.83
N GLN A 441 5.30 16.26 -17.50
CA GLN A 441 5.15 17.46 -16.69
C GLN A 441 5.86 17.29 -15.35
N ALA A 442 6.62 18.31 -14.96
CA ALA A 442 7.30 18.40 -13.67
C ALA A 442 7.20 19.82 -13.12
N THR A 443 7.12 19.98 -11.79
CA THR A 443 7.06 21.32 -11.14
C THR A 443 8.10 21.52 -10.04
N LYS A 444 8.99 20.53 -9.86
CA LYS A 444 10.10 20.52 -8.92
C LYS A 444 11.33 19.94 -9.58
N SER A 445 12.49 20.25 -9.01
CA SER A 445 13.79 19.73 -9.46
C SER A 445 13.88 18.22 -9.33
N GLY A 446 14.93 17.64 -9.87
CA GLY A 446 15.28 16.26 -9.60
C GLY A 446 16.79 16.09 -9.46
N VAL A 447 17.20 14.87 -9.16
CA VAL A 447 18.59 14.47 -8.97
C VAL A 447 18.83 13.21 -9.77
N ARG A 448 19.89 13.19 -10.59
CA ARG A 448 20.27 12.04 -11.44
C ARG A 448 19.11 11.45 -12.24
N ILE A 449 18.63 12.23 -13.19
CA ILE A 449 17.60 11.86 -14.15
C ILE A 449 18.26 11.54 -15.49
N LEU A 450 18.10 10.32 -15.99
CA LEU A 450 18.66 9.84 -17.25
C LEU A 450 17.53 9.50 -18.24
N GLY A 451 17.50 10.20 -19.37
CA GLY A 451 16.62 9.86 -20.49
C GLY A 451 17.40 9.13 -21.57
N GLY A 452 17.15 7.84 -21.76
CA GLY A 452 17.80 7.01 -22.78
C GLY A 452 16.96 6.70 -24.01
N GLY A 453 15.64 6.64 -23.84
CA GLY A 453 14.68 6.12 -24.82
C GLY A 453 14.36 7.04 -26.01
N SER A 454 13.28 6.71 -26.70
CA SER A 454 12.76 7.50 -27.82
C SER A 454 11.31 7.94 -27.62
N ILE A 455 10.96 9.12 -28.15
CA ILE A 455 9.58 9.57 -28.30
C ILE A 455 9.31 9.85 -29.78
N LEU A 456 8.22 9.31 -30.30
CA LEU A 456 7.68 9.60 -31.62
C LEU A 456 6.22 10.02 -31.48
N VAL A 457 5.88 11.24 -31.86
CA VAL A 457 4.50 11.73 -31.97
C VAL A 457 4.20 12.05 -33.43
N GLN A 458 3.11 11.51 -33.96
CA GLN A 458 2.69 11.70 -35.35
C GLN A 458 1.22 12.08 -35.43
N SER A 459 0.95 13.21 -36.08
CA SER A 459 -0.39 13.68 -36.41
C SER A 459 -0.73 13.27 -37.84
N SER A 460 -1.86 12.59 -38.02
CA SER A 460 -2.33 12.16 -39.36
C SER A 460 -2.76 13.35 -40.22
N THR A 461 -3.23 14.42 -39.58
CA THR A 461 -3.58 15.68 -40.22
C THR A 461 -3.01 16.85 -39.43
N GLY A 462 -2.63 17.92 -40.12
CA GLY A 462 -2.06 19.12 -39.49
C GLY A 462 -0.73 18.87 -38.77
N THR A 463 -0.38 19.79 -37.88
CA THR A 463 0.84 19.73 -37.04
C THR A 463 0.48 20.17 -35.64
N GLN A 464 1.07 19.55 -34.62
CA GLN A 464 0.87 19.93 -33.22
C GLN A 464 1.27 21.38 -32.99
N ILE A 465 0.42 22.11 -32.28
CA ILE A 465 0.63 23.51 -31.97
C ILE A 465 1.39 23.59 -30.64
N VAL A 466 2.64 24.05 -30.67
CA VAL A 466 3.51 24.23 -29.49
C VAL A 466 3.66 22.94 -28.66
N PRO A 467 4.13 21.82 -29.26
CA PRO A 467 4.43 20.65 -28.47
C PRO A 467 5.52 21.00 -27.47
N THR A 468 5.30 20.69 -26.19
CA THR A 468 6.33 20.82 -25.17
C THR A 468 6.95 19.45 -24.99
N SER A 469 8.21 19.31 -25.37
CA SER A 469 8.94 18.06 -25.24
C SER A 469 10.38 18.28 -24.83
N GLU A 470 10.83 17.52 -23.84
CA GLU A 470 12.20 17.51 -23.34
C GLU A 470 12.46 16.26 -22.49
N VAL A 471 13.58 16.19 -21.76
CA VAL A 471 13.85 15.05 -20.86
C VAL A 471 13.00 15.15 -19.59
N TYR A 472 13.03 16.32 -18.93
CA TYR A 472 12.37 16.58 -17.65
C TYR A 472 11.97 18.06 -17.52
N PRO A 473 10.66 18.40 -17.60
CA PRO A 473 10.21 19.76 -17.85
C PRO A 473 10.01 20.63 -16.63
N TYR A 474 11.13 20.90 -15.95
CA TYR A 474 11.23 21.92 -14.91
C TYR A 474 12.54 22.70 -15.07
N THR A 475 12.56 23.98 -14.70
CA THR A 475 13.78 24.80 -14.80
C THR A 475 14.34 25.09 -13.41
N TRP A 476 15.61 24.75 -13.18
CA TRP A 476 16.37 25.06 -11.97
C TRP A 476 17.87 25.18 -12.31
N ARG A 477 18.66 25.72 -11.38
CA ARG A 477 20.07 26.08 -11.60
C ARG A 477 20.95 24.88 -11.99
N GLU A 478 20.73 23.73 -11.35
CA GLU A 478 21.55 22.53 -11.50
C GLU A 478 21.03 21.56 -12.58
N LYS A 479 20.06 21.96 -13.40
CA LYS A 479 19.41 21.05 -14.37
C LYS A 479 20.38 20.32 -15.29
N SER A 480 21.40 21.02 -15.81
CA SER A 480 22.35 20.43 -16.76
C SER A 480 23.31 19.41 -16.13
N SER A 481 23.52 19.44 -14.80
CA SER A 481 24.29 18.42 -14.08
C SER A 481 23.42 17.24 -13.66
N GLU A 482 22.15 17.50 -13.36
CA GLU A 482 21.22 16.49 -12.82
C GLU A 482 20.36 15.78 -13.87
N VAL A 483 20.29 16.30 -15.10
CA VAL A 483 19.54 15.69 -16.20
C VAL A 483 20.48 15.39 -17.36
N LYS A 484 20.55 14.11 -17.72
CA LYS A 484 21.42 13.59 -18.77
C LYS A 484 20.61 12.76 -19.77
N VAL A 485 21.22 12.52 -20.92
CA VAL A 485 20.66 11.65 -21.96
C VAL A 485 21.64 10.57 -22.38
N LEU A 486 21.16 9.50 -23.01
CA LEU A 486 22.03 8.62 -23.78
C LEU A 486 22.32 9.22 -25.16
N SER A 487 23.39 8.76 -25.81
CA SER A 487 23.72 9.17 -27.18
C SER A 487 22.66 8.76 -28.21
N THR A 488 21.83 7.79 -27.88
CA THR A 488 20.77 7.23 -28.73
C THR A 488 19.41 7.88 -28.50
N SER A 489 19.29 8.81 -27.55
CA SER A 489 18.00 9.38 -27.17
C SER A 489 17.46 10.32 -28.22
N THR A 490 16.17 10.17 -28.54
CA THR A 490 15.54 10.97 -29.59
C THR A 490 14.11 11.35 -29.24
N ILE A 491 13.70 12.54 -29.65
CA ILE A 491 12.31 12.98 -29.58
C ILE A 491 11.95 13.55 -30.95
N THR A 492 10.95 12.97 -31.60
CA THR A 492 10.44 13.42 -32.91
C THR A 492 8.96 13.70 -32.81
N ILE A 493 8.53 14.89 -33.23
CA ILE A 493 7.13 15.30 -33.24
C ILE A 493 6.78 15.81 -34.64
N ASP A 494 5.84 15.16 -35.31
CA ASP A 494 5.42 15.47 -36.68
C ASP A 494 6.61 15.59 -37.66
N GLY A 495 7.62 14.71 -37.49
CA GLY A 495 8.84 14.69 -38.29
C GLY A 495 9.92 15.70 -37.88
N GLN A 496 9.65 16.57 -36.90
CA GLN A 496 10.63 17.51 -36.36
C GLN A 496 11.36 16.90 -35.16
N LEU A 497 12.70 16.87 -35.23
CA LEU A 497 13.55 16.40 -34.14
C LEU A 497 13.71 17.50 -33.08
N ALA A 498 13.52 17.17 -31.80
CA ALA A 498 13.78 18.08 -30.70
C ALA A 498 15.29 18.23 -30.43
N ASP A 499 15.72 19.42 -30.04
CA ASP A 499 17.11 19.68 -29.66
C ASP A 499 17.38 19.20 -28.23
N LEU A 500 18.22 18.16 -28.10
CA LEU A 500 18.68 17.62 -26.83
C LEU A 500 20.12 18.01 -26.49
N SER A 501 20.78 18.86 -27.29
CA SER A 501 22.19 19.23 -27.12
C SER A 501 22.49 19.99 -25.82
N GLY A 502 21.46 20.56 -25.19
CA GLY A 502 21.56 21.19 -23.87
C GLY A 502 21.74 20.21 -22.69
N PHE A 503 21.59 18.90 -22.93
CA PHE A 503 21.76 17.85 -21.94
C PHE A 503 23.09 17.13 -22.15
N GLY A 504 23.82 16.87 -21.06
CA GLY A 504 25.04 16.06 -21.13
C GLY A 504 24.73 14.61 -21.48
N VAL A 505 25.62 13.96 -22.23
CA VAL A 505 25.54 12.53 -22.56
C VAL A 505 26.28 11.73 -21.50
N GLU A 506 25.63 10.71 -20.93
CA GLU A 506 26.20 9.84 -19.89
C GLU A 506 25.75 8.38 -20.09
N THR A 507 26.31 7.45 -19.31
CA THR A 507 25.85 6.06 -19.24
C THR A 507 25.18 5.78 -17.89
N PRO A 508 24.27 4.79 -17.80
CA PRO A 508 23.60 4.48 -16.54
C PRO A 508 24.59 4.14 -15.41
N ASP A 509 25.63 3.37 -15.71
CA ASP A 509 26.61 2.91 -14.72
C ASP A 509 27.44 4.04 -14.09
N THR A 510 27.74 5.08 -14.87
CA THR A 510 28.54 6.24 -14.43
C THR A 510 27.70 7.27 -13.70
N PHE A 511 26.44 7.45 -14.12
CA PHE A 511 25.62 8.56 -13.67
C PHE A 511 24.67 8.19 -12.52
N LEU A 512 24.09 7.00 -12.55
CA LEU A 512 23.18 6.52 -11.52
C LEU A 512 23.96 5.88 -10.37
N THR A 513 23.44 6.01 -9.16
CA THR A 513 24.06 5.40 -7.96
C THR A 513 23.19 4.35 -7.29
N SER A 514 21.94 4.22 -7.73
CA SER A 514 20.99 3.24 -7.21
C SER A 514 21.41 1.80 -7.49
N ASP A 515 21.68 1.03 -6.43
CA ASP A 515 21.96 -0.41 -6.54
C ASP A 515 20.76 -1.17 -7.11
N PHE A 516 19.54 -0.73 -6.78
CA PHE A 516 18.30 -1.30 -7.34
C PHE A 516 18.30 -1.22 -8.87
N ILE A 517 18.59 -0.04 -9.43
CA ILE A 517 18.62 0.14 -10.89
C ILE A 517 19.79 -0.66 -11.49
N LYS A 518 20.98 -0.58 -10.90
CA LYS A 518 22.17 -1.27 -11.42
C LYS A 518 21.99 -2.79 -11.48
N ASN A 519 21.41 -3.37 -10.44
CA ASN A 519 21.15 -4.81 -10.39
C ASN A 519 20.16 -5.24 -11.49
N LEU A 520 19.15 -4.42 -11.79
CA LEU A 520 18.19 -4.69 -12.86
C LEU A 520 18.81 -4.57 -14.26
N LEU A 521 19.75 -3.65 -14.47
CA LEU A 521 20.41 -3.48 -15.76
C LEU A 521 21.49 -4.55 -16.05
N ALA A 522 21.95 -5.25 -15.01
CA ALA A 522 22.95 -6.30 -15.11
C ALA A 522 22.36 -7.71 -15.31
N ALA A 523 21.06 -7.87 -15.06
CA ALA A 523 20.30 -9.11 -15.21
C ALA A 523 19.77 -9.25 -16.65
#